data_AF-A0A1I7CLK0-F1
#
_entry.id   AF-A0A1I7CLK0-F1
#
_cell.length_a   1.000
_cell.length_b   1.000
_cell.length_c   1.000
_cell.angle_alpha   90.00
_cell.angle_beta   90.00
_cell.angle_gamma   90.00
#
_symmetry.space_group_name_H-M   'P 1'
#
loop_
_entity.id
_entity.type
_entity.pdbx_description
1 polymer ?
#
loop_
_entity_poly.entity_id
_entity_poly.type
_entity_poly.pdbx_seq_one_letter_code
_entity_poly.pdbx_strand_id
1 'polypeptide(L)'
;MLPAVTATRYVTPLREGGSLPGLMEADDLGTYVVKWRAAGQGVRVLVAEVVCGELARALALPVPALVTVDVVPELAVGEPDQEVQELLQRSAGRNLGLDYLPGALDFEAGVGEVDPELAGRVLWFDALVGNVDRSWRNPNMLFWHGRLQLIDHGAALTFHHSWPGAQAAVARPYDASQHALLECEPDLRAADAALAGRVSRPVLEAVLAQVPDEWLEDEGPRSPHPSHARGGALAGVTDRSPTPGEVREWYVAWLSARLAARDAWLPGVVAAAAAGGSRRRAPRGENRPSWLGPPPPPGVRQR
;
A
#
# COMPACT_ATOMS: atom_id res chain seq x y z
N MET A 1 -6.97 -1.82 15.99
CA MET A 1 -5.75 -1.03 16.25
C MET A 1 -4.58 -1.90 15.89
N LEU A 2 -3.61 -1.37 15.13
CA LEU A 2 -2.37 -2.10 14.84
C LEU A 2 -1.63 -2.42 16.15
N PRO A 3 -0.92 -3.56 16.23
CA PRO A 3 0.04 -3.77 17.32
C PRO A 3 1.07 -2.64 17.35
N ALA A 4 1.43 -2.20 18.55
CA ALA A 4 2.43 -1.17 18.77
C ALA A 4 3.68 -1.78 19.40
N VAL A 5 4.84 -1.44 18.84
CA VAL A 5 6.15 -1.93 19.27
C VAL A 5 7.13 -0.76 19.37
N THR A 6 8.15 -0.90 20.20
CA THR A 6 9.21 0.09 20.36
C THR A 6 10.45 -0.39 19.63
N ALA A 7 11.01 0.43 18.73
CA ALA A 7 12.27 0.11 18.08
C ALA A 7 13.40 0.02 19.11
N THR A 8 14.15 -1.08 19.09
CA THR A 8 15.27 -1.32 20.00
C THR A 8 16.61 -1.20 19.30
N ARG A 9 16.66 -1.49 17.99
CA ARG A 9 17.88 -1.40 17.20
C ARG A 9 17.58 -1.05 15.75
N TYR A 10 18.30 -0.08 15.21
CA TYR A 10 18.39 0.14 13.77
C TYR A 10 19.42 -0.80 13.17
N VAL A 11 19.03 -1.58 12.16
CA VAL A 11 19.87 -2.62 11.56
C VAL A 11 20.57 -2.09 10.31
N THR A 12 19.82 -1.60 9.33
CA THR A 12 20.36 -1.11 8.06
C THR A 12 19.31 -0.34 7.25
N PRO A 13 19.71 0.63 6.42
CA PRO A 13 18.84 1.19 5.40
C PRO A 13 18.58 0.20 4.27
N LEU A 14 17.34 0.16 3.81
CA LEU A 14 16.93 -0.56 2.61
C LEU A 14 16.85 0.46 1.48
N ARG A 15 17.79 0.37 0.54
CA ARG A 15 17.89 1.32 -0.58
C ARG A 15 16.83 0.98 -1.62
N GLU A 16 15.63 1.52 -1.43
CA GLU A 16 14.47 1.37 -2.31
C GLU A 16 13.97 2.76 -2.69
N GLY A 17 14.28 3.18 -3.93
CA GLY A 17 13.89 4.49 -4.46
C GLY A 17 14.23 5.66 -3.53
N GLY A 18 13.32 6.64 -3.45
CA GLY A 18 13.48 7.85 -2.63
C GLY A 18 12.87 7.77 -1.22
N SER A 19 12.26 6.65 -0.82
CA SER A 19 11.61 6.51 0.51
C SER A 19 12.54 5.96 1.58
N LEU A 20 13.65 5.29 1.19
CA LEU A 20 14.74 4.79 2.04
C LEU A 20 14.26 4.10 3.33
N PRO A 21 13.38 3.07 3.25
CA PRO A 21 12.90 2.37 4.45
C PRO A 21 14.06 1.75 5.26
N GLY A 22 13.83 1.48 6.54
CA GLY A 22 14.85 0.93 7.43
C GLY A 22 14.47 -0.42 8.01
N LEU A 23 15.44 -1.33 8.16
CA LEU A 23 15.24 -2.54 8.93
C LEU A 23 15.48 -2.26 10.42
N MET A 24 14.51 -2.58 11.27
CA MET A 24 14.59 -2.38 12.72
C MET A 24 14.22 -3.66 13.48
N GLU A 25 14.88 -3.88 14.62
CA GLU A 25 14.42 -4.82 15.64
C GLU A 25 13.58 -4.07 16.67
N ALA A 26 12.61 -4.75 17.28
CA ALA A 26 11.72 -4.17 18.28
C ALA A 26 11.72 -4.94 19.61
N ASP A 27 11.01 -4.41 20.60
CA ASP A 27 10.91 -4.92 21.97
C ASP A 27 10.13 -6.24 22.09
N ASP A 28 9.32 -6.57 21.09
CA ASP A 28 8.62 -7.85 20.96
C ASP A 28 9.46 -8.96 20.30
N LEU A 29 10.76 -8.71 20.09
CA LEU A 29 11.70 -9.58 19.39
C LEU A 29 11.42 -9.73 17.88
N GLY A 30 10.49 -8.96 17.34
CA GLY A 30 10.20 -8.87 15.90
C GLY A 30 11.24 -8.07 15.13
N THR A 31 11.25 -8.25 13.81
CA THR A 31 12.04 -7.45 12.87
C THR A 31 11.12 -6.85 11.82
N TYR A 32 11.24 -5.56 11.56
CA TYR A 32 10.31 -4.81 10.72
C TYR A 32 11.03 -3.99 9.66
N VAL A 33 10.45 -3.96 8.47
CA VAL A 33 10.72 -2.93 7.46
C VAL A 33 9.90 -1.70 7.83
N VAL A 34 10.59 -0.64 8.26
CA VAL A 34 9.99 0.59 8.76
C VAL A 34 9.95 1.66 7.67
N LYS A 35 8.75 2.19 7.41
CA LYS A 35 8.49 3.35 6.56
C LYS A 35 8.37 4.60 7.41
N TRP A 36 9.13 5.63 7.03
CA TRP A 36 9.32 6.83 7.83
C TRP A 36 8.21 7.86 7.67
N ARG A 37 7.72 8.42 8.78
CA ARG A 37 6.76 9.53 8.77
C ARG A 37 7.30 10.81 8.13
N ALA A 38 8.63 11.02 8.19
CA ALA A 38 9.28 12.20 7.62
C ALA A 38 9.89 11.97 6.23
N ALA A 39 9.56 10.85 5.57
CA ALA A 39 9.92 10.63 4.17
C ALA A 39 9.27 11.69 3.27
N GLY A 40 9.85 11.96 2.10
CA GLY A 40 9.42 13.06 1.21
C GLY A 40 7.95 12.98 0.75
N GLN A 41 7.35 11.79 0.75
CA GLN A 41 5.92 11.62 0.42
C GLN A 41 4.97 11.88 1.61
N GLY A 42 5.51 12.00 2.82
CA GLY A 42 4.79 12.30 4.06
C GLY A 42 3.89 11.17 4.57
N VAL A 43 3.19 11.45 5.67
CA VAL A 43 2.35 10.49 6.39
C VAL A 43 1.19 9.91 5.56
N ARG A 44 0.76 10.58 4.48
CA ARG A 44 -0.31 10.08 3.60
C ARG A 44 0.03 8.73 2.96
N VAL A 45 1.30 8.50 2.65
CA VAL A 45 1.75 7.19 2.16
C VAL A 45 1.57 6.11 3.24
N LEU A 46 1.85 6.44 4.51
CA LEU A 46 1.61 5.52 5.63
C LEU A 46 0.11 5.25 5.83
N VAL A 47 -0.73 6.27 5.64
CA VAL A 47 -2.20 6.10 5.66
C VAL A 47 -2.65 5.15 4.55
N ALA A 48 -2.17 5.33 3.31
CA ALA A 48 -2.48 4.42 2.20
C ALA A 48 -2.04 2.98 2.49
N GLU A 49 -0.84 2.79 3.05
CA GLU A 49 -0.35 1.46 3.44
C GLU A 49 -1.26 0.79 4.46
N VAL A 50 -1.66 1.50 5.53
CA VAL A 50 -2.55 0.94 6.55
C VAL A 50 -3.92 0.63 5.95
N VAL A 51 -4.53 1.57 5.24
CA VAL A 51 -5.87 1.40 4.69
C VAL A 51 -5.90 0.26 3.67
N CYS A 52 -4.94 0.21 2.74
CA CYS A 52 -4.90 -0.83 1.72
C CYS A 52 -4.46 -2.17 2.31
N GLY A 53 -3.40 -2.20 3.11
CA GLY A 53 -2.87 -3.42 3.70
C GLY A 53 -3.89 -4.11 4.60
N GLU A 54 -4.53 -3.38 5.51
CA GLU A 54 -5.53 -3.96 6.41
C GLU A 54 -6.84 -4.30 5.70
N LEU A 55 -7.25 -3.54 4.67
CA LEU A 55 -8.40 -3.93 3.84
C LEU A 55 -8.11 -5.20 3.05
N ALA A 56 -6.92 -5.32 2.45
CA ALA A 56 -6.48 -6.52 1.75
C ALA A 56 -6.46 -7.73 2.69
N ARG A 57 -5.94 -7.59 3.92
CA ARG A 57 -5.98 -8.64 4.96
C ARG A 57 -7.40 -9.03 5.35
N ALA A 58 -8.29 -8.06 5.54
CA ALA A 58 -9.72 -8.31 5.80
C ALA A 58 -10.41 -9.05 4.63
N LEU A 59 -9.92 -8.85 3.41
CA LEU A 59 -10.32 -9.58 2.20
C LEU A 59 -9.57 -10.90 1.98
N ALA A 60 -8.76 -11.33 2.96
CA ALA A 60 -7.92 -12.53 2.91
C ALA A 60 -6.93 -12.56 1.73
N LEU A 61 -6.38 -11.40 1.36
CA LEU A 61 -5.22 -11.28 0.50
C LEU A 61 -3.93 -11.37 1.34
N PRO A 62 -2.82 -11.87 0.78
CA PRO A 62 -1.62 -12.12 1.54
C PRO A 62 -0.78 -10.85 1.68
N VAL A 63 -1.04 -10.05 2.71
CA VAL A 63 -0.19 -8.91 3.09
C VAL A 63 0.51 -9.27 4.41
N PRO A 64 1.82 -9.00 4.56
CA PRO A 64 2.49 -9.18 5.85
C PRO A 64 1.83 -8.33 6.94
N ALA A 65 2.04 -8.69 8.20
CA ALA A 65 1.43 -7.95 9.31
C ALA A 65 2.00 -6.53 9.37
N LEU A 66 1.12 -5.56 9.63
CA LEU A 66 1.49 -4.18 9.90
C LEU A 66 1.54 -3.93 11.41
N VAL A 67 2.48 -3.08 11.83
CA VAL A 67 2.62 -2.60 13.21
C VAL A 67 2.90 -1.10 13.21
N THR A 68 2.61 -0.42 14.30
CA THR A 68 3.18 0.91 14.54
C THR A 68 4.50 0.75 15.29
N VAL A 69 5.55 1.42 14.83
CA VAL A 69 6.88 1.36 15.45
C VAL A 69 7.20 2.73 16.03
N ASP A 70 7.31 2.82 17.35
CA ASP A 70 7.78 4.02 18.04
C ASP A 70 9.32 4.06 17.98
N VAL A 71 9.86 5.11 17.36
CA VAL A 71 11.30 5.28 17.09
C VAL A 71 11.84 6.45 17.90
N VAL A 72 12.90 6.20 18.67
CA VAL A 72 13.60 7.23 19.44
C VAL A 72 14.76 7.81 18.62
N PRO A 73 15.04 9.13 18.72
CA PRO A 73 16.04 9.80 17.88
C PRO A 73 17.46 9.26 18.05
N GLU A 74 17.79 8.68 19.21
CA GLU A 74 19.10 8.11 19.52
C GLU A 74 19.47 6.94 18.60
N LEU A 75 18.48 6.23 18.04
CA LEU A 75 18.72 5.13 17.11
C LEU A 75 19.32 5.60 15.78
N ALA A 76 19.20 6.89 15.44
CA ALA A 76 19.78 7.47 14.23
C ALA A 76 21.30 7.68 14.32
N VAL A 77 21.87 7.77 15.53
CA VAL A 77 23.27 8.14 15.76
C VAL A 77 24.25 7.16 15.10
N GLY A 78 23.86 5.90 14.98
CA GLY A 78 24.69 4.85 14.38
C GLY A 78 24.70 4.81 12.85
N GLU A 79 23.84 5.58 12.17
CA GLU A 79 23.79 5.59 10.71
C GLU A 79 24.88 6.49 10.11
N PRO A 80 25.81 5.95 9.29
CA PRO A 80 26.89 6.73 8.69
C PRO A 80 26.46 7.67 7.56
N ASP A 81 25.36 7.36 6.86
CA ASP A 81 24.82 8.19 5.78
C ASP A 81 24.03 9.37 6.39
N GLN A 82 24.55 10.58 6.22
CA GLN A 82 23.99 11.78 6.84
C GLN A 82 22.53 12.03 6.41
N GLU A 83 22.17 11.77 5.14
CA GLU A 83 20.81 11.98 4.67
C GLU A 83 19.82 11.02 5.34
N VAL A 84 20.24 9.76 5.50
CA VAL A 84 19.46 8.72 6.18
C VAL A 84 19.37 9.03 7.69
N GLN A 85 20.49 9.41 8.32
CA GLN A 85 20.51 9.80 9.73
C GLN A 85 19.55 10.97 10.02
N GLU A 86 19.59 12.03 9.20
CA GLU A 86 18.69 13.17 9.34
C GLU A 86 17.22 12.76 9.12
N LEU A 87 16.95 11.86 8.18
CA LEU A 87 15.61 11.29 7.98
C LEU A 87 15.11 10.54 9.22
N LEU A 88 15.94 9.68 9.82
CA LEU A 88 15.59 8.95 11.06
C LEU A 88 15.32 9.93 12.22
N GLN A 89 16.18 10.94 12.41
CA GLN A 89 16.00 11.94 13.47
C GLN A 89 14.69 12.71 13.33
N ARG A 90 14.34 13.16 12.11
CA ARG A 90 13.06 13.82 11.83
C ARG A 90 11.86 12.88 11.97
N SER A 91 12.11 11.57 11.90
CA SER A 91 11.10 10.52 12.02
C SER A 91 10.95 9.98 13.44
N ALA A 92 11.55 10.62 14.45
CA ALA A 92 11.27 10.29 15.85
C ALA A 92 9.76 10.30 16.14
N GLY A 93 9.30 9.34 16.93
CA GLY A 93 7.88 9.05 17.18
C GLY A 93 7.36 7.87 16.36
N ARG A 94 6.06 7.89 16.07
CA ARG A 94 5.35 6.75 15.49
C ARG A 94 5.51 6.65 13.98
N ASN A 95 6.04 5.52 13.54
CA ASN A 95 6.23 5.14 12.14
C ASN A 95 5.43 3.87 11.81
N LEU A 96 5.43 3.46 10.54
CA LEU A 96 4.78 2.22 10.12
C LEU A 96 5.82 1.12 9.91
N GLY A 97 5.62 -0.02 10.58
CA GLY A 97 6.37 -1.24 10.35
C GLY A 97 5.56 -2.24 9.54
N LEU A 98 6.23 -2.91 8.60
CA LEU A 98 5.77 -4.12 7.94
C LEU A 98 6.66 -5.27 8.41
N ASP A 99 6.09 -6.42 8.73
CA ASP A 99 6.85 -7.61 9.12
C ASP A 99 7.94 -7.90 8.08
N TYR A 100 9.19 -8.02 8.54
CA TYR A 100 10.29 -8.41 7.67
C TYR A 100 10.14 -9.90 7.36
N LEU A 101 10.33 -10.28 6.10
CA LEU A 101 10.18 -11.66 5.65
C LEU A 101 11.54 -12.27 5.32
N PRO A 102 12.23 -12.92 6.28
CA PRO A 102 13.57 -13.43 6.05
C PRO A 102 13.57 -14.47 4.95
N GLY A 103 14.50 -14.30 4.00
CA GLY A 103 14.70 -15.22 2.89
C GLY A 103 13.70 -15.08 1.75
N ALA A 104 12.75 -14.14 1.80
CA ALA A 104 11.81 -13.89 0.71
C ALA A 104 12.49 -13.77 -0.66
N LEU A 105 11.79 -14.20 -1.70
CA LEU A 105 12.25 -14.17 -3.09
C LEU A 105 11.48 -13.10 -3.87
N ASP A 106 12.12 -12.55 -4.90
CA ASP A 106 11.44 -11.67 -5.86
C ASP A 106 10.25 -12.37 -6.51
N PHE A 107 9.25 -11.56 -6.89
CA PHE A 107 8.08 -12.01 -7.64
C PHE A 107 8.40 -12.91 -8.85
N GLU A 108 9.42 -12.56 -9.65
CA GLU A 108 9.82 -13.31 -10.85
C GLU A 108 10.25 -14.77 -10.56
N ALA A 109 10.62 -15.10 -9.33
CA ALA A 109 11.01 -16.46 -8.95
C ALA A 109 9.82 -17.43 -8.88
N GLY A 110 8.62 -16.91 -8.62
CA GLY A 110 7.42 -17.73 -8.37
C GLY A 110 6.19 -17.33 -9.18
N VAL A 111 6.25 -16.29 -10.03
CA VAL A 111 5.08 -15.78 -10.78
C VAL A 111 4.30 -16.88 -11.54
N GLY A 112 4.98 -17.88 -12.09
CA GLY A 112 4.33 -19.00 -12.79
C GLY A 112 3.53 -19.96 -11.90
N GLU A 113 3.56 -19.75 -10.57
CA GLU A 113 2.86 -20.54 -9.56
C GLU A 113 1.67 -19.78 -8.96
N VAL A 114 1.44 -18.52 -9.38
CA VAL A 114 0.27 -17.76 -8.95
C VAL A 114 -0.96 -18.32 -9.68
N ASP A 115 -1.89 -18.83 -8.90
CA ASP A 115 -3.17 -19.32 -9.40
C ASP A 115 -4.08 -18.18 -9.91
N PRO A 116 -4.84 -18.39 -11.01
CA PRO A 116 -5.81 -17.45 -11.56
C PRO A 116 -6.78 -16.81 -10.57
N GLU A 117 -7.24 -17.54 -9.54
CA GLU A 117 -8.15 -17.02 -8.53
C GLU A 117 -7.46 -15.93 -7.70
N LEU A 118 -6.25 -16.20 -7.21
CA LEU A 118 -5.48 -15.22 -6.44
C LEU A 118 -5.11 -14.02 -7.31
N ALA A 119 -4.68 -14.26 -8.55
CA ALA A 119 -4.36 -13.20 -9.51
C ALA A 119 -5.57 -12.27 -9.75
N GLY A 120 -6.77 -12.85 -9.92
CA GLY A 120 -8.02 -12.11 -10.05
C GLY A 120 -8.32 -11.27 -8.82
N ARG A 121 -8.19 -11.84 -7.61
CA ARG A 121 -8.46 -11.14 -6.36
C ARG A 121 -7.50 -9.98 -6.11
N VAL A 122 -6.22 -10.12 -6.44
CA VAL A 122 -5.23 -9.04 -6.33
C VAL A 122 -5.52 -7.92 -7.34
N LEU A 123 -5.70 -8.26 -8.62
CA LEU A 123 -5.98 -7.25 -9.65
C LEU A 123 -7.31 -6.52 -9.42
N TRP A 124 -8.35 -7.23 -8.97
CA TRP A 124 -9.62 -6.61 -8.56
C TRP A 124 -9.42 -5.62 -7.42
N PHE A 125 -8.62 -6.00 -6.42
CA PHE A 125 -8.33 -5.16 -5.26
C PHE A 125 -7.54 -3.91 -5.65
N ASP A 126 -6.49 -4.05 -6.46
CA ASP A 126 -5.71 -2.91 -6.95
C ASP A 126 -6.56 -1.94 -7.78
N ALA A 127 -7.54 -2.44 -8.56
CA ALA A 127 -8.49 -1.61 -9.28
C ALA A 127 -9.48 -0.86 -8.35
N LEU A 128 -9.90 -1.48 -7.25
CA LEU A 128 -10.73 -0.87 -6.22
C LEU A 128 -9.99 0.30 -5.54
N VAL A 129 -8.75 0.08 -5.08
CA VAL A 129 -7.96 1.10 -4.37
C VAL A 129 -7.19 2.04 -5.30
N GLY A 130 -7.23 1.80 -6.62
CA GLY A 130 -6.54 2.62 -7.62
C GLY A 130 -5.01 2.50 -7.57
N ASN A 131 -4.49 1.32 -7.24
CA ASN A 131 -3.05 1.06 -7.17
C ASN A 131 -2.47 0.81 -8.58
N VAL A 132 -1.90 1.84 -9.19
CA VAL A 132 -1.28 1.74 -10.52
C VAL A 132 0.19 1.32 -10.48
N ASP A 133 0.79 1.27 -9.28
CA ASP A 133 2.22 1.02 -9.13
C ASP A 133 2.57 -0.47 -9.24
N ARG A 134 1.60 -1.37 -8.97
CA ARG A 134 1.74 -2.82 -9.10
C ARG A 134 1.84 -3.26 -10.57
N SER A 135 3.01 -3.04 -11.16
CA SER A 135 3.29 -3.27 -12.57
C SER A 135 4.34 -4.35 -12.75
N TRP A 136 4.47 -4.92 -13.96
CA TRP A 136 5.56 -5.86 -14.24
C TRP A 136 6.95 -5.24 -14.03
N ARG A 137 7.10 -3.90 -14.08
CA ARG A 137 8.37 -3.23 -13.77
C ARG A 137 8.60 -3.11 -12.27
N ASN A 138 7.53 -2.82 -11.53
CA ASN A 138 7.56 -2.69 -10.07
C ASN A 138 6.46 -3.56 -9.45
N PRO A 139 6.67 -4.89 -9.28
CA PRO A 139 5.58 -5.76 -8.87
C PRO A 139 5.12 -5.51 -7.42
N ASN A 140 5.95 -4.91 -6.57
CA ASN A 140 5.68 -4.75 -5.13
C ASN A 140 5.11 -6.04 -4.51
N MET A 141 5.67 -7.18 -4.90
CA MET A 141 5.25 -8.51 -4.47
C MET A 141 6.48 -9.38 -4.27
N LEU A 142 6.38 -10.29 -3.30
CA LEU A 142 7.42 -11.22 -2.95
C LEU A 142 6.85 -12.64 -2.80
N PHE A 143 7.72 -13.64 -2.86
CA PHE A 143 7.39 -15.00 -2.45
C PHE A 143 8.07 -15.33 -1.12
N TRP A 144 7.29 -15.75 -0.14
CA TRP A 144 7.79 -16.19 1.15
C TRP A 144 7.12 -17.50 1.55
N HIS A 145 7.94 -18.52 1.83
CA HIS A 145 7.55 -19.91 2.01
C HIS A 145 6.57 -20.41 0.94
N GLY A 146 6.88 -20.12 -0.33
CA GLY A 146 6.07 -20.52 -1.49
C GLY A 146 4.73 -19.79 -1.63
N ARG A 147 4.50 -18.71 -0.87
CA ARG A 147 3.26 -17.91 -0.93
C ARG A 147 3.56 -16.50 -1.38
N LEU A 148 2.74 -15.99 -2.30
CA LEU A 148 2.76 -14.59 -2.70
C LEU A 148 2.51 -13.71 -1.48
N GLN A 149 3.20 -12.57 -1.39
CA GLN A 149 3.03 -11.53 -0.38
C GLN A 149 2.94 -10.20 -1.12
N LEU A 150 1.87 -9.44 -0.89
CA LEU A 150 1.68 -8.09 -1.40
C LEU A 150 2.36 -7.13 -0.45
N ILE A 151 3.26 -6.32 -0.97
CA ILE A 151 3.90 -5.24 -0.24
C ILE A 151 3.61 -3.92 -0.97
N ASP A 152 4.02 -2.83 -0.33
CA ASP A 152 4.00 -1.47 -0.87
C ASP A 152 2.69 -1.04 -1.57
N HIS A 153 1.72 -0.62 -0.76
CA HIS A 153 0.48 0.02 -1.21
C HIS A 153 0.54 1.55 -1.15
N GLY A 154 1.71 2.13 -0.89
CA GLY A 154 1.89 3.55 -0.63
C GLY A 154 1.49 4.48 -1.79
N ALA A 155 1.48 3.95 -3.01
CA ALA A 155 1.06 4.64 -4.23
C ALA A 155 -0.44 4.47 -4.56
N ALA A 156 -1.20 3.74 -3.74
CA ALA A 156 -2.64 3.59 -3.88
C ALA A 156 -3.40 4.81 -3.32
N LEU A 157 -4.74 4.81 -3.46
CA LEU A 157 -5.65 5.83 -2.93
C LEU A 157 -5.29 7.27 -3.34
N THR A 158 -4.74 7.46 -4.55
CA THR A 158 -4.20 8.76 -5.02
C THR A 158 -5.13 9.97 -4.85
N PHE A 159 -6.46 9.76 -4.76
CA PHE A 159 -7.45 10.79 -4.47
C PHE A 159 -7.19 11.54 -3.15
N HIS A 160 -6.61 10.89 -2.13
CA HIS A 160 -6.36 11.49 -0.82
C HIS A 160 -5.25 12.57 -0.84
N HIS A 161 -4.53 12.69 -1.96
CA HIS A 161 -3.61 13.80 -2.16
C HIS A 161 -4.36 15.09 -2.52
N SER A 162 -5.62 14.99 -2.98
CA SER A 162 -6.50 16.11 -3.31
C SER A 162 -7.98 15.77 -3.06
N TRP A 163 -8.43 15.97 -1.82
CA TRP A 163 -9.83 15.79 -1.42
C TRP A 163 -10.86 16.52 -2.30
N PRO A 164 -10.64 17.77 -2.75
CA PRO A 164 -11.57 18.45 -3.66
C PRO A 164 -11.80 17.70 -4.98
N GLY A 165 -10.78 17.00 -5.48
CA GLY A 165 -10.86 16.20 -6.72
C GLY A 165 -11.31 14.76 -6.50
N ALA A 166 -11.47 14.30 -5.24
CA ALA A 166 -11.66 12.90 -4.92
C ALA A 166 -12.94 12.31 -5.53
N GLN A 167 -14.04 13.09 -5.56
CA GLN A 167 -15.29 12.64 -6.16
C GLN A 167 -15.15 12.25 -7.64
N ALA A 168 -14.32 12.96 -8.41
CA ALA A 168 -14.07 12.64 -9.81
C ALA A 168 -13.26 11.34 -9.98
N ALA A 169 -12.50 10.92 -8.96
CA ALA A 169 -11.76 9.67 -8.98
C ALA A 169 -12.64 8.43 -8.75
N VAL A 170 -13.84 8.59 -8.14
CA VAL A 170 -14.76 7.48 -7.82
C VAL A 170 -15.09 6.62 -9.04
N ALA A 171 -15.43 7.22 -10.17
CA ALA A 171 -15.79 6.50 -11.39
C ALA A 171 -14.63 6.37 -12.40
N ARG A 172 -13.41 6.77 -12.02
CA ARG A 172 -12.26 6.80 -12.94
C ARG A 172 -11.91 5.37 -13.39
N PRO A 173 -11.76 5.09 -14.70
CA PRO A 173 -11.28 3.80 -15.17
C PRO A 173 -9.92 3.43 -14.55
N TYR A 174 -9.67 2.14 -14.37
CA TYR A 174 -8.37 1.63 -13.94
C TYR A 174 -7.64 1.03 -15.14
N ASP A 175 -6.44 1.54 -15.45
CA ASP A 175 -5.60 0.99 -16.51
C ASP A 175 -4.78 -0.19 -15.96
N ALA A 176 -5.23 -1.40 -16.29
CA ALA A 176 -4.56 -2.63 -15.89
C ALA A 176 -3.46 -3.07 -16.86
N SER A 177 -3.22 -2.37 -17.97
CA SER A 177 -2.39 -2.87 -19.09
C SER A 177 -0.95 -3.22 -18.73
N GLN A 178 -0.42 -2.67 -17.63
CA GLN A 178 0.93 -2.96 -17.14
C GLN A 178 0.94 -3.83 -15.88
N HIS A 179 -0.21 -4.31 -15.40
CA HIS A 179 -0.32 -4.97 -14.11
C HIS A 179 0.44 -6.31 -14.08
N ALA A 180 1.20 -6.54 -12.99
CA ALA A 180 2.14 -7.66 -12.87
C ALA A 180 1.51 -9.05 -13.00
N LEU A 181 0.21 -9.18 -12.67
CA LEU A 181 -0.53 -10.44 -12.68
C LEU A 181 -1.41 -10.65 -13.92
N LEU A 182 -1.35 -9.78 -14.93
CA LEU A 182 -2.17 -9.95 -16.15
C LEU A 182 -1.91 -11.29 -16.87
N GLU A 183 -0.67 -11.77 -16.85
CA GLU A 183 -0.28 -13.03 -17.51
C GLU A 183 -0.63 -14.27 -16.67
N CYS A 184 -1.18 -14.10 -15.46
CA CYS A 184 -1.62 -15.18 -14.58
C CYS A 184 -3.10 -15.54 -14.79
N GLU A 185 -3.66 -15.21 -15.96
CA GLU A 185 -5.05 -15.47 -16.36
C GLU A 185 -6.10 -15.07 -15.29
N PRO A 186 -6.05 -13.84 -14.73
CA PRO A 186 -6.83 -13.46 -13.55
C PRO A 186 -8.36 -13.57 -13.77
N ASP A 187 -9.06 -14.32 -12.91
CA ASP A 187 -10.52 -14.41 -12.95
C ASP A 187 -11.19 -13.27 -12.14
N LEU A 188 -11.40 -12.14 -12.82
CA LEU A 188 -12.02 -10.96 -12.20
C LEU A 188 -13.51 -11.10 -11.91
N ARG A 189 -14.22 -12.01 -12.60
CA ARG A 189 -15.64 -12.23 -12.32
C ARG A 189 -15.82 -13.01 -11.02
N ALA A 190 -15.01 -14.05 -10.83
CA ALA A 190 -14.96 -14.77 -9.56
C ALA A 190 -14.49 -13.84 -8.41
N ALA A 191 -13.48 -13.00 -8.66
CA ALA A 191 -13.00 -12.04 -7.68
C ALA A 191 -14.10 -11.03 -7.25
N ASP A 192 -14.83 -10.43 -8.19
CA ASP A 192 -15.91 -9.48 -7.86
C ASP A 192 -17.01 -10.15 -7.02
N ALA A 193 -17.44 -11.36 -7.42
CA ALA A 193 -18.42 -12.12 -6.66
C ALA A 193 -17.95 -12.47 -5.24
N ALA A 194 -16.65 -12.76 -5.06
CA ALA A 194 -16.08 -13.16 -3.77
C ALA A 194 -15.79 -11.96 -2.84
N LEU A 195 -15.42 -10.80 -3.39
CA LEU A 195 -14.87 -9.68 -2.62
C LEU A 195 -15.84 -8.52 -2.44
N ALA A 196 -16.69 -8.20 -3.42
CA ALA A 196 -17.50 -6.98 -3.38
C ALA A 196 -18.40 -6.90 -2.13
N GLY A 197 -19.06 -8.00 -1.76
CA GLY A 197 -19.92 -8.07 -0.57
C GLY A 197 -19.17 -7.99 0.77
N ARG A 198 -17.85 -8.23 0.77
CA ARG A 198 -17.00 -8.18 1.98
C ARG A 198 -16.47 -6.78 2.27
N VAL A 199 -16.40 -5.90 1.28
CA VAL A 199 -16.06 -4.49 1.44
C VAL A 199 -17.29 -3.73 1.95
N SER A 200 -17.59 -3.92 3.23
CA SER A 200 -18.73 -3.30 3.91
C SER A 200 -18.30 -2.09 4.74
N ARG A 201 -19.23 -1.19 5.04
CA ARG A 201 -18.97 -0.02 5.90
C ARG A 201 -18.33 -0.41 7.25
N PRO A 202 -18.80 -1.44 8.00
CA PRO A 202 -18.14 -1.87 9.23
C PRO A 202 -16.69 -2.32 9.04
N VAL A 203 -16.36 -2.99 7.93
CA VAL A 203 -14.98 -3.39 7.61
C VAL A 203 -14.12 -2.15 7.34
N LEU A 204 -14.63 -1.20 6.55
CA LEU A 204 -13.92 0.05 6.26
C LEU A 204 -13.68 0.88 7.51
N GLU A 205 -14.69 1.02 8.37
CA GLU A 205 -14.58 1.70 9.67
C GLU A 205 -13.53 1.02 10.56
N ALA A 206 -13.54 -0.33 10.64
CA ALA A 206 -12.56 -1.08 11.42
C ALA A 206 -11.13 -0.91 10.89
N VAL A 207 -10.95 -0.91 9.56
CA VAL A 207 -9.65 -0.65 8.90
C VAL A 207 -9.16 0.77 9.19
N LEU A 208 -10.02 1.78 9.00
CA LEU A 208 -9.65 3.19 9.20
C LEU A 208 -9.41 3.54 10.68
N ALA A 209 -10.06 2.84 11.61
CA ALA A 209 -9.76 2.94 13.03
C ALA A 209 -8.34 2.48 13.37
N GLN A 210 -7.65 1.75 12.48
CA GLN A 210 -6.27 1.33 12.71
C GLN A 210 -5.24 2.42 12.38
N VAL A 211 -5.63 3.45 11.61
CA VAL A 211 -4.75 4.58 11.26
C VAL A 211 -4.59 5.50 12.49
N PRO A 212 -3.37 5.84 12.91
CA PRO A 212 -3.13 6.82 13.98
C PRO A 212 -3.77 8.19 13.69
N ASP A 213 -4.39 8.80 14.70
CA ASP A 213 -5.05 10.11 14.56
C ASP A 213 -4.09 11.20 14.07
N GLU A 214 -2.87 11.24 14.61
CA GLU A 214 -1.81 12.19 14.24
C GLU A 214 -1.42 12.16 12.75
N TRP A 215 -1.70 11.07 12.03
CA TRP A 215 -1.45 10.99 10.59
C TRP A 215 -2.59 11.59 9.77
N LEU A 216 -3.76 11.80 10.38
CA LEU A 216 -4.97 12.36 9.76
C LEU A 216 -5.19 13.84 10.11
N GLU A 217 -4.52 14.37 11.13
CA GLU A 217 -4.64 15.78 11.56
C GLU A 217 -4.19 16.78 10.47
N ASP A 218 -3.28 16.37 9.58
CA ASP A 218 -2.77 17.17 8.45
C ASP A 218 -3.52 16.91 7.12
N GLU A 219 -4.64 16.18 7.14
CA GLU A 219 -5.43 15.86 5.93
C GLU A 219 -6.42 16.96 5.49
N GLY A 220 -6.42 18.11 6.18
CA GLY A 220 -7.21 19.27 5.77
C GLY A 220 -6.82 19.84 4.40
N PRO A 221 -7.77 20.45 3.66
CA PRO A 221 -7.43 21.18 2.45
C PRO A 221 -6.50 22.35 2.81
N ARG A 222 -5.22 22.23 2.48
CA ARG A 222 -4.33 23.40 2.36
C ARG A 222 -4.73 24.15 1.09
N SER A 223 -5.79 24.95 1.18
CA SER A 223 -6.06 26.00 0.20
C SER A 223 -5.91 27.36 0.88
N PRO A 224 -5.11 28.29 0.32
CA PRO A 224 -5.38 29.70 0.53
C PRO A 224 -6.75 29.99 -0.15
N HIS A 225 -7.70 30.55 0.60
CA HIS A 225 -9.03 30.99 0.15
C HIS A 225 -9.00 31.80 -1.17
N PRO A 226 -10.09 31.90 -1.98
CA PRO A 226 -11.49 32.10 -1.57
C PRO A 226 -12.55 31.21 -2.25
N SER A 227 -13.76 31.30 -1.70
CA SER A 227 -15.00 30.59 -2.04
C SER A 227 -15.36 30.50 -3.53
N HIS A 228 -15.87 29.34 -3.98
CA HIS A 228 -17.17 29.18 -4.66
C HIS A 228 -17.45 27.70 -5.06
N ALA A 229 -18.76 27.37 -5.09
CA ALA A 229 -19.43 26.29 -5.82
C ALA A 229 -19.64 24.90 -5.15
N ARG A 230 -20.84 24.76 -4.57
CA ARG A 230 -21.92 23.81 -4.89
C ARG A 230 -21.57 22.34 -5.23
N GLY A 231 -22.04 21.46 -4.37
CA GLY A 231 -22.73 20.22 -4.78
C GLY A 231 -21.89 18.95 -4.85
N GLY A 232 -21.61 18.34 -3.70
CA GLY A 232 -21.05 16.99 -3.58
C GLY A 232 -20.59 16.73 -2.16
N ALA A 233 -21.23 15.79 -1.46
CA ALA A 233 -21.18 15.62 0.00
C ALA A 233 -19.85 15.04 0.56
N LEU A 234 -18.70 15.32 -0.03
CA LEU A 234 -17.40 14.80 0.45
C LEU A 234 -16.50 15.83 1.12
N ALA A 235 -16.76 17.13 1.00
CA ALA A 235 -16.06 18.15 1.79
C ALA A 235 -16.91 19.42 1.87
N GLY A 236 -17.55 19.65 3.01
CA GLY A 236 -18.05 20.98 3.34
C GLY A 236 -16.86 21.91 3.57
N VAL A 237 -16.85 23.09 2.95
CA VAL A 237 -15.84 24.10 3.22
C VAL A 237 -16.08 24.64 4.63
N THR A 238 -15.33 24.16 5.61
CA THR A 238 -15.31 24.68 6.98
C THR A 238 -14.04 25.48 7.22
N ASP A 239 -14.12 26.58 7.98
CA ASP A 239 -12.98 27.43 8.39
C ASP A 239 -12.04 26.74 9.42
N ARG A 240 -12.18 25.42 9.58
CA ARG A 240 -11.39 24.61 10.51
C ARG A 240 -10.83 23.39 9.79
N SER A 241 -9.65 22.95 10.18
CA SER A 241 -9.12 21.65 9.77
C SER A 241 -10.10 20.53 10.16
N PRO A 242 -10.29 19.52 9.30
CA PRO A 242 -11.12 18.38 9.64
C PRO A 242 -10.49 17.60 10.80
N THR A 243 -11.34 17.01 11.63
CA THR A 243 -10.92 16.05 12.65
C THR A 243 -10.52 14.72 12.00
N PRO A 244 -9.68 13.91 12.66
CA PRO A 244 -9.40 12.54 12.22
C PRO A 244 -10.66 11.71 11.98
N GLY A 245 -11.73 11.92 12.75
CA GLY A 245 -13.03 11.25 12.54
C GLY A 245 -13.70 11.63 11.22
N GLU A 246 -13.71 12.92 10.88
CA GLU A 246 -14.26 13.40 9.60
C GLU A 246 -13.46 12.88 8.40
N VAL A 247 -12.14 12.86 8.50
CA VAL A 247 -11.26 12.32 7.45
C VAL A 247 -11.54 10.82 7.22
N ARG A 248 -11.70 10.03 8.29
CA ARG A 248 -12.08 8.61 8.17
C ARG A 248 -13.42 8.45 7.45
N GLU A 249 -14.42 9.25 7.79
CA GLU A 249 -15.70 9.20 7.07
C GLU A 249 -15.54 9.52 5.58
N TRP A 250 -14.63 10.41 5.20
CA TRP A 250 -14.34 10.68 3.78
C TRP A 250 -13.75 9.47 3.06
N TYR A 251 -12.81 8.74 3.68
CA TYR A 251 -12.30 7.49 3.13
C TYR A 251 -13.39 6.42 3.02
N VAL A 252 -14.20 6.23 4.06
CA VAL A 252 -15.34 5.28 4.05
C VAL A 252 -16.28 5.61 2.90
N ALA A 253 -16.66 6.87 2.77
CA ALA A 253 -17.58 7.33 1.74
C ALA A 253 -16.98 7.15 0.33
N TRP A 254 -15.71 7.49 0.14
CA TRP A 254 -15.04 7.33 -1.15
C TRP A 254 -14.92 5.85 -1.56
N LEU A 255 -14.43 4.98 -0.67
CA LEU A 255 -14.26 3.55 -0.96
C LEU A 255 -15.61 2.86 -1.22
N SER A 256 -16.64 3.22 -0.46
CA SER A 256 -18.01 2.73 -0.67
C SER A 256 -18.56 3.19 -2.02
N ALA A 257 -18.37 4.46 -2.37
CA ALA A 257 -18.81 5.01 -3.66
C ALA A 257 -18.03 4.37 -4.83
N ARG A 258 -16.72 4.15 -4.67
CA ARG A 258 -15.85 3.49 -5.65
C ARG A 258 -16.30 2.06 -5.92
N LEU A 259 -16.61 1.31 -4.87
CA LEU A 259 -17.17 -0.05 -4.97
C LEU A 259 -18.54 -0.08 -5.65
N ALA A 260 -19.41 0.88 -5.32
CA ALA A 260 -20.72 1.02 -5.97
C ALA A 260 -20.60 1.39 -7.46
N ALA A 261 -19.55 2.12 -7.83
CA ALA A 261 -19.25 2.52 -9.21
C ALA A 261 -18.46 1.46 -10.01
N ARG A 262 -18.44 0.18 -9.59
CA ARG A 262 -17.69 -0.90 -10.27
C ARG A 262 -18.00 -1.04 -11.76
N ASP A 263 -19.23 -0.79 -12.17
CA ASP A 263 -19.63 -0.83 -13.58
C ASP A 263 -18.87 0.20 -14.44
N ALA A 264 -18.29 1.24 -13.83
CA ALA A 264 -17.51 2.26 -14.53
C ALA A 264 -16.02 1.89 -14.73
N TRP A 265 -15.47 1.00 -13.90
CA TRP A 265 -14.04 0.65 -13.95
C TRP A 265 -13.76 -0.83 -14.21
N LEU A 266 -14.54 -1.76 -13.65
CA LEU A 266 -14.32 -3.20 -13.74
C LEU A 266 -14.38 -3.75 -15.18
N PRO A 267 -15.32 -3.34 -16.06
CA PRO A 267 -15.36 -3.88 -17.42
C PRO A 267 -14.07 -3.67 -18.22
N GLY A 268 -13.40 -2.52 -18.03
CA GLY A 268 -12.11 -2.23 -18.66
C GLY A 268 -10.99 -3.15 -18.16
N VAL A 269 -10.98 -3.45 -16.86
CA VAL A 269 -10.01 -4.39 -16.25
C VAL A 269 -10.25 -5.81 -16.75
N VAL A 270 -11.51 -6.24 -16.85
CA VAL A 270 -11.89 -7.55 -17.42
C VAL A 270 -11.46 -7.65 -18.88
N ALA A 271 -11.66 -6.60 -19.68
CA ALA A 271 -11.21 -6.57 -21.06
C ALA A 271 -9.67 -6.64 -21.17
N ALA A 272 -8.94 -5.94 -20.29
CA ALA A 272 -7.48 -6.00 -20.24
C ALA A 272 -6.98 -7.40 -19.86
N ALA A 273 -7.60 -8.05 -18.87
CA ALA A 273 -7.30 -9.43 -18.49
C ALA A 273 -7.54 -10.42 -19.64
N ALA A 274 -8.65 -10.26 -20.37
CA ALA A 274 -8.99 -11.12 -21.51
C ALA A 274 -8.08 -10.90 -22.73
N ALA A 275 -7.58 -9.68 -22.93
CA ALA A 275 -6.62 -9.38 -24.00
C ALA A 275 -5.24 -10.00 -23.73
N GLY A 276 -4.92 -10.25 -22.46
CA GLY A 276 -3.62 -10.75 -22.01
C GLY A 276 -2.52 -9.69 -22.10
N GLY A 277 -1.48 -9.86 -21.28
CA GLY A 277 -0.24 -9.09 -21.41
C GLY A 277 0.64 -9.65 -22.53
N SER A 278 1.28 -8.80 -23.35
CA SER A 278 2.42 -9.26 -24.14
C SER A 278 3.53 -9.63 -23.16
N ARG A 279 4.06 -10.88 -23.20
CA ARG A 279 5.21 -11.36 -22.39
C ARG A 279 6.27 -10.30 -22.19
N ARG A 280 6.13 -9.50 -21.14
CA ARG A 280 7.08 -8.47 -20.74
C ARG A 280 7.52 -8.84 -19.33
N ARG A 281 8.41 -9.83 -19.29
CA ARG A 281 9.16 -10.12 -18.06
C ARG A 281 9.93 -8.87 -17.68
N ALA A 282 9.92 -8.52 -16.40
CA ALA A 282 10.95 -7.64 -15.89
C ALA A 282 12.32 -8.25 -16.27
N PRO A 283 13.27 -7.49 -16.83
CA PRO A 283 14.64 -7.96 -16.91
C PRO A 283 15.07 -8.40 -15.50
N ARG A 284 15.48 -9.68 -15.37
CA ARG A 284 15.84 -10.29 -14.09
C ARG A 284 16.87 -9.41 -13.37
N GLY A 285 16.53 -8.94 -12.17
CA GLY A 285 17.43 -8.19 -11.30
C GLY A 285 17.44 -6.67 -11.50
N GLU A 286 16.78 -6.10 -12.52
CA GLU A 286 16.85 -4.65 -12.77
C GLU A 286 15.91 -3.80 -11.89
N ASN A 287 14.92 -4.41 -11.21
CA ASN A 287 14.06 -3.72 -10.22
C ASN A 287 13.89 -4.55 -8.93
N ARG A 288 14.92 -5.33 -8.59
CA ARG A 288 14.92 -6.14 -7.36
C ARG A 288 15.12 -5.22 -6.16
N PRO A 289 14.28 -5.29 -5.11
CA PRO A 289 14.56 -4.61 -3.86
C PRO A 289 15.95 -5.00 -3.34
N SER A 290 16.83 -4.01 -3.17
CA SER A 290 18.26 -4.21 -2.92
C SER A 290 18.57 -5.04 -1.66
N TRP A 291 17.60 -5.13 -0.76
CA TRP A 291 17.67 -5.85 0.50
C TRP A 291 17.36 -7.36 0.41
N LEU A 292 16.88 -7.86 -0.73
CA LEU A 292 16.61 -9.29 -0.95
C LEU A 292 17.87 -10.12 -1.24
N GLY A 293 19.07 -9.54 -1.15
CA GLY A 293 20.33 -10.19 -1.50
C GLY A 293 20.42 -10.55 -3.01
N PRO A 294 21.47 -11.26 -3.46
CA PRO A 294 21.60 -11.67 -4.86
C PRO A 294 20.49 -12.67 -5.27
N PRO A 295 20.07 -12.70 -6.55
CA PRO A 295 19.05 -13.63 -7.00
C PRO A 295 19.47 -15.08 -6.75
N PRO A 296 18.55 -15.95 -6.30
CA PRO A 296 18.85 -17.35 -6.11
C PRO A 296 19.26 -17.98 -7.47
N PRO A 297 20.19 -18.96 -7.47
CA PRO A 297 20.57 -19.67 -8.68
C PRO A 297 19.36 -20.27 -9.42
N PRO A 298 19.41 -20.40 -10.75
CA PRO A 298 18.32 -21.02 -11.51
C PRO A 298 17.94 -22.39 -10.94
N GLY A 299 16.66 -22.59 -10.63
CA GLY A 299 16.13 -23.85 -10.10
C GLY A 299 16.10 -23.99 -8.58
N VAL A 300 16.56 -22.99 -7.82
CA VAL A 300 16.42 -22.98 -6.36
C VAL A 300 15.00 -22.55 -5.96
N ARG A 301 14.27 -23.47 -5.34
CA ARG A 301 13.03 -23.19 -4.60
C ARG A 301 13.37 -23.05 -3.12
N GLN A 302 12.69 -22.16 -2.39
CA GLN A 302 12.74 -22.21 -0.92
C GLN A 302 12.29 -23.60 -0.46
N ARG A 303 13.03 -24.18 0.48
CA ARG A 303 12.65 -25.42 1.14
C ARG A 303 11.49 -25.20 2.10
#